data_AF-A0A917Y2C5-F1
#
_entry.id   AF-A0A917Y2C5-F1
#
_cell.length_a   1.000
_cell.length_b   1.000
_cell.length_c   1.000
_cell.angle_alpha   90.00
_cell.angle_beta   90.00
_cell.angle_gamma   90.00
#
_symmetry.space_group_name_H-M   'P 1'
#
loop_
_entity.id
_entity.type
_entity.pdbx_description
1 polymer ?
#
loop_
_entity_poly.entity_id
_entity_poly.type
_entity_poly.pdbx_seq_one_letter_code
_entity_poly.pdbx_strand_id
1 'polypeptide(L)'
;MLDAAAMALFLWDRYLSARLSYGQARALLDEHTAVRGPGTGWDLHEYRHPSLTHLGEQGASLLMLMAKSGHKKPENVRRYFKPSPEAIAEVTSLLAPGDSRRWPTTSAGA
;
A
#
# COMPACT_ATOMS: atom_id res chain seq x y z
N MET A 1 -32.87 4.65 32.34
CA MET A 1 -31.84 3.66 31.94
C MET A 1 -32.24 3.16 30.57
N LEU A 2 -31.51 3.54 29.51
CA LEU A 2 -31.84 3.07 28.16
C LEU A 2 -31.48 1.58 28.07
N ASP A 3 -32.37 0.78 27.48
CA ASP A 3 -32.17 -0.65 27.25
C ASP A 3 -30.97 -0.90 26.30
N ALA A 4 -30.33 -2.07 26.42
CA ALA A 4 -29.16 -2.46 25.64
C ALA A 4 -29.40 -2.36 24.13
N ALA A 5 -30.64 -2.60 23.67
CA ALA A 5 -31.02 -2.41 22.27
C ALA A 5 -31.04 -0.92 21.85
N ALA A 6 -31.45 -0.02 22.75
CA ALA A 6 -31.42 1.43 22.50
C ALA A 6 -29.98 1.99 22.53
N MET A 7 -29.10 1.44 23.39
CA MET A 7 -27.67 1.72 23.34
C MET A 7 -27.02 1.20 22.06
N ALA A 8 -27.37 -0.01 21.62
CA ALA A 8 -26.83 -0.60 20.39
C ALA A 8 -27.28 0.18 19.14
N LEU A 9 -28.54 0.65 19.09
CA LEU A 9 -29.05 1.51 18.01
C LEU A 9 -28.43 2.91 18.04
N PHE A 10 -28.25 3.52 19.21
CA PHE A 10 -27.55 4.81 19.35
C PHE A 10 -26.07 4.71 18.95
N LEU A 11 -25.40 3.62 19.32
CA LEU A 11 -24.02 3.34 18.88
C LEU A 11 -23.96 2.98 17.40
N TRP A 12 -24.94 2.25 16.85
CA TRP A 12 -25.04 1.93 15.43
C TRP A 12 -25.27 3.19 14.57
N ASP A 13 -26.15 4.09 15.01
CA ASP A 13 -26.40 5.37 14.37
C ASP A 13 -25.19 6.32 14.48
N ARG A 14 -24.52 6.33 15.64
CA ARG A 14 -23.32 7.16 15.90
C ARG A 14 -22.03 6.63 15.26
N TYR A 15 -21.91 5.32 15.00
CA TYR A 15 -20.66 4.72 14.51
C TYR A 15 -20.73 4.00 13.15
N LEU A 16 -21.90 3.56 12.68
CA LEU A 16 -21.96 2.66 11.51
C LEU A 16 -23.02 2.97 10.44
N SER A 17 -23.94 3.92 10.64
CA SER A 17 -25.01 4.15 9.66
C SER A 17 -25.27 5.61 9.24
N ALA A 18 -24.29 6.51 9.44
CA ALA A 18 -24.24 7.77 8.73
C ALA A 18 -23.11 7.71 7.71
N ARG A 19 -23.41 7.79 6.41
CA ARG A 19 -22.38 8.09 5.40
C ARG A 19 -21.83 9.47 5.76
N LEU A 20 -20.64 9.49 6.34
CA LEU A 20 -19.94 10.75 6.58
C LEU A 20 -19.78 11.46 5.24
N SER A 21 -20.18 12.73 5.19
CA SER A 21 -19.76 13.60 4.12
C SER A 21 -18.23 13.68 4.11
N TYR A 22 -17.65 14.02 2.96
CA TYR A 22 -16.19 14.19 2.86
C TYR A 22 -15.64 15.14 3.94
N GLY A 23 -16.34 16.25 4.20
CA GLY A 23 -15.95 17.21 5.23
C GLY A 23 -15.97 16.62 6.64
N GLN A 24 -16.98 15.80 6.97
CA GLN A 24 -17.04 15.11 8.27
C GLN A 24 -15.92 14.08 8.43
N ALA A 25 -15.65 13.29 7.39
CA ALA A 25 -14.55 12.32 7.42
C ALA A 25 -13.18 13.01 7.49
N ARG A 26 -13.00 14.16 6.80
CA ARG A 26 -11.79 14.99 6.90
C ARG A 26 -11.62 15.58 8.29
N ALA A 27 -12.69 16.08 8.90
CA ALA A 27 -12.64 16.67 10.24
C ALA A 27 -12.26 15.63 11.30
N LEU A 28 -12.83 14.41 11.23
CA LEU A 28 -12.43 13.33 12.13
C LEU A 28 -10.97 12.92 11.96
N LEU A 29 -10.50 12.82 10.71
CA LEU A 29 -9.11 12.49 10.46
C LEU A 29 -8.19 13.61 10.96
N ASP A 30 -8.56 14.86 10.74
CA ASP A 30 -7.85 16.03 11.24
C ASP A 30 -7.68 15.99 12.76
N GLU A 31 -8.79 15.79 13.47
CA GLU A 31 -8.84 15.73 14.94
C GLU A 31 -7.85 14.71 15.52
N HIS A 32 -7.68 13.57 14.85
CA HIS A 32 -6.82 12.49 15.33
C HIS A 32 -5.39 12.52 14.81
N THR A 33 -5.06 13.37 13.84
CA THR A 33 -3.74 13.39 13.19
C THR A 33 -3.08 14.78 13.18
N ALA A 34 -3.79 15.82 13.61
CA ALA A 34 -3.25 17.17 13.75
C ALA A 34 -2.15 17.23 14.81
N VAL A 35 -0.99 17.75 14.40
CA VAL A 35 0.18 17.92 15.30
C VAL A 35 0.38 19.38 15.68
N ARG A 36 -0.18 20.33 14.93
CA ARG A 36 0.02 21.78 15.12
C ARG A 36 -1.30 22.56 15.24
N GLY A 37 -2.36 21.89 15.67
CA GLY A 37 -3.70 22.46 15.81
C GLY A 37 -4.64 22.13 14.65
N PRO A 38 -5.91 22.57 14.72
CA PRO A 38 -6.93 22.21 13.74
C PRO A 38 -6.56 22.60 12.30
N GLY A 39 -6.90 21.75 11.34
CA GLY A 39 -6.60 21.88 9.92
C GLY A 39 -5.19 21.42 9.52
N THR A 40 -4.37 20.98 10.49
CA THR A 40 -2.98 20.52 10.24
C THR A 40 -2.83 19.01 10.23
N GLY A 41 -3.92 18.27 10.47
CA GLY A 41 -3.95 16.81 10.36
C GLY A 41 -4.10 16.35 8.92
N TRP A 42 -4.07 15.05 8.73
CA TRP A 42 -4.10 14.38 7.45
C TRP A 42 -5.47 14.51 6.77
N ASP A 43 -5.45 14.57 5.45
CA ASP A 43 -6.63 14.35 4.62
C ASP A 43 -6.79 12.87 4.20
N LEU A 44 -7.95 12.55 3.63
CA LEU A 44 -8.29 11.19 3.22
C LEU A 44 -7.39 10.67 2.07
N HIS A 45 -6.83 11.58 1.27
CA HIS A 45 -5.88 11.25 0.22
C HIS A 45 -4.52 10.88 0.82
N GLU A 46 -4.05 11.67 1.78
CA GLU A 46 -2.83 11.43 2.56
C GLU A 46 -2.94 10.12 3.33
N TYR A 47 -4.08 9.79 3.93
CA TYR A 47 -4.29 8.48 4.59
C TYR A 47 -4.24 7.30 3.61
N ARG A 48 -4.72 7.47 2.37
CA ARG A 48 -4.70 6.41 1.36
C ARG A 48 -3.27 6.03 0.96
N HIS A 49 -2.32 6.98 0.98
CA HIS A 49 -0.96 6.75 0.54
C HIS A 49 -0.17 5.73 1.38
N PRO A 50 -0.07 5.86 2.72
CA PRO A 50 0.60 4.90 3.59
C PRO A 50 0.08 3.47 3.43
N SER A 51 -1.23 3.29 3.24
CA SER A 51 -1.82 1.96 3.06
C SER A 51 -1.26 1.23 1.82
N LEU A 52 -1.04 1.96 0.72
CA LEU A 52 -0.48 1.39 -0.51
C LEU A 52 1.03 1.18 -0.37
N THR A 53 1.73 2.10 0.27
CA THR A 53 3.16 1.94 0.58
C THR A 53 3.40 0.70 1.41
N HIS A 54 2.64 0.49 2.48
CA HIS A 54 2.81 -0.65 3.36
C HIS A 54 2.47 -1.98 2.68
N LEU A 55 1.42 -2.02 1.86
CA LEU A 55 1.13 -3.18 1.03
C LEU A 55 2.28 -3.47 0.06
N GLY A 56 2.85 -2.42 -0.53
CA GLY A 56 4.04 -2.51 -1.37
C GLY A 56 5.23 -3.14 -0.65
N GLU A 57 5.54 -2.66 0.56
CA GLU A 57 6.61 -3.18 1.42
C GLU A 57 6.40 -4.64 1.83
N GLN A 58 5.14 -5.07 1.96
CA GLN A 58 4.77 -6.48 2.20
C GLN A 58 4.84 -7.35 0.93
N GLY A 59 5.32 -6.82 -0.19
CA GLY A 59 5.49 -7.56 -1.44
C GLY A 59 4.20 -7.72 -2.24
N ALA A 60 3.20 -6.83 -2.05
CA ALA A 60 1.97 -6.88 -2.82
C ALA A 60 2.25 -6.79 -4.33
N SER A 61 1.58 -7.65 -5.10
CA SER A 61 1.66 -7.60 -6.56
C SER A 61 1.07 -6.32 -7.11
N LEU A 62 1.52 -5.92 -8.30
CA LEU A 62 0.99 -4.74 -9.01
C LEU A 62 -0.53 -4.80 -9.18
N LEU A 63 -1.08 -5.98 -9.50
CA LEU A 63 -2.52 -6.18 -9.65
C LEU A 63 -3.27 -6.01 -8.33
N MET A 64 -2.71 -6.47 -7.21
CA MET A 64 -3.31 -6.28 -5.89
C MET A 64 -3.33 -4.80 -5.48
N LEU A 65 -2.25 -4.07 -5.78
CA LEU A 65 -2.19 -2.61 -5.58
C LEU A 65 -3.22 -1.87 -6.43
N MET A 66 -3.40 -2.29 -7.69
CA MET A 66 -4.44 -1.74 -8.58
C MET A 66 -5.85 -2.03 -8.07
N ALA A 67 -6.12 -3.28 -7.66
CA ALA A 67 -7.41 -3.69 -7.12
C ALA A 67 -7.76 -2.92 -5.84
N LYS A 68 -6.81 -2.79 -4.91
CA LYS A 68 -6.99 -2.05 -3.65
C LYS A 68 -7.22 -0.55 -3.87
N SER A 69 -6.52 0.04 -4.83
CA SER A 69 -6.55 1.49 -5.06
C SER A 69 -7.61 1.94 -6.06
N GLY A 70 -8.10 1.05 -6.92
CA GLY A 70 -9.04 1.34 -8.01
C GLY A 70 -8.40 1.93 -9.27
N HIS A 71 -7.07 2.07 -9.32
CA HIS A 71 -6.38 2.60 -10.51
C HIS A 71 -6.51 1.68 -11.71
N LYS A 72 -6.82 2.27 -12.88
CA LYS A 72 -6.91 1.56 -14.16
C LYS A 72 -5.57 1.46 -14.88
N LYS A 73 -4.66 2.37 -14.58
CA LYS A 73 -3.35 2.52 -15.21
C LYS A 73 -2.25 2.07 -14.25
N PRO A 74 -1.41 1.09 -14.60
CA PRO A 74 -0.35 0.59 -13.71
C PRO A 74 0.69 1.66 -13.38
N GLU A 75 0.88 2.65 -14.25
CA GLU A 75 1.82 3.75 -14.05
C GLU A 75 1.51 4.54 -12.77
N ASN A 76 0.23 4.66 -12.40
CA ASN A 76 -0.23 5.43 -11.25
C ASN A 76 0.02 4.74 -9.90
N VAL A 77 0.27 3.43 -9.90
CA VAL A 77 0.56 2.65 -8.68
C VAL A 77 2.00 2.15 -8.62
N ARG A 78 2.78 2.34 -9.69
CA ARG A 78 4.17 1.88 -9.81
C ARG A 78 5.06 2.33 -8.64
N ARG A 79 4.82 3.52 -8.07
CA ARG A 79 5.58 4.05 -6.94
C ARG A 79 5.50 3.19 -5.67
N TYR A 80 4.44 2.39 -5.51
CA TYR A 80 4.24 1.49 -4.37
C TYR A 80 4.70 0.07 -4.66
N PHE A 81 5.01 -0.28 -5.90
CA PHE A 81 5.46 -1.63 -6.23
C PHE A 81 6.94 -1.77 -5.82
N LYS A 82 7.20 -2.66 -4.85
CA LYS A 82 8.53 -2.93 -4.29
C LYS A 82 8.86 -4.43 -4.48
N PRO A 83 9.32 -4.84 -5.67
CA PRO A 83 9.70 -6.24 -5.90
C PRO A 83 10.87 -6.62 -5.00
N SER A 84 10.87 -7.87 -4.51
CA SER A 84 11.97 -8.36 -3.69
C SER A 84 13.24 -8.55 -4.51
N PRO A 85 14.44 -8.48 -3.90
CA PRO A 85 15.70 -8.77 -4.58
C PRO A 85 15.70 -10.14 -5.28
N GLU A 86 15.08 -11.14 -4.67
CA GLU A 86 14.97 -12.51 -5.19
C GLU A 86 14.13 -12.55 -6.47
N ALA A 87 12.98 -11.86 -6.49
CA ALA A 87 12.13 -11.76 -7.67
C ALA A 87 12.84 -11.04 -8.82
N ILE A 88 13.65 -10.02 -8.52
CA ILE A 88 14.49 -9.34 -9.51
C ILE A 88 15.57 -10.29 -10.04
N ALA A 89 16.24 -11.03 -9.16
CA ALA A 89 17.28 -11.98 -9.53
C ALA A 89 16.73 -13.12 -10.41
N GLU A 90 15.55 -13.67 -10.07
CA GLU A 90 14.85 -14.68 -10.86
C GLU A 90 14.58 -14.19 -12.29
N VAL A 91 13.93 -13.02 -12.43
CA VAL A 91 13.63 -12.45 -13.76
C VAL A 91 14.90 -12.11 -14.53
N THR A 92 15.93 -11.58 -13.86
CA THR A 92 17.21 -11.24 -14.50
C THR A 92 17.98 -12.49 -14.93
N SER A 93 17.84 -13.61 -14.21
CA SER A 93 18.46 -14.89 -14.59
C SER A 93 17.96 -15.41 -15.93
N LEU A 94 16.70 -15.13 -16.29
CA LEU A 94 16.13 -15.47 -17.61
C LEU A 94 16.78 -14.67 -18.75
N LEU A 95 17.35 -13.51 -18.43
CA LEU A 95 18.03 -12.64 -19.38
C LEU A 95 19.55 -12.87 -19.38
N ALA A 96 20.07 -13.68 -18.45
CA ALA A 96 21.49 -14.00 -18.41
C ALA A 96 21.84 -14.79 -19.69
N PRO A 97 22.88 -14.39 -20.44
CA PRO A 97 23.38 -15.19 -21.55
C PRO A 97 23.70 -16.59 -21.01
N GLY A 98 23.10 -17.63 -21.60
CA GLY A 98 23.41 -19.01 -21.26
C GLY A 98 24.93 -19.20 -21.20
N ASP A 99 25.38 -19.90 -20.16
CA ASP A 99 26.73 -20.06 -19.60
C ASP A 99 27.84 -20.43 -20.62
N SER A 100 28.03 -19.60 -21.65
CA SER A 100 28.85 -19.83 -22.85
C SER A 100 30.21 -19.15 -22.76
N ARG A 101 30.56 -18.57 -21.60
CA ARG A 101 31.88 -18.00 -21.32
C ARG A 101 32.58 -18.69 -20.16
N ARG A 102 32.54 -20.03 -20.12
CA ARG A 102 33.66 -20.79 -19.52
C ARG A 102 34.84 -20.70 -20.49
N TRP A 103 35.65 -19.65 -20.36
CA TRP A 103 36.96 -19.62 -20.98
C TRP A 103 37.76 -20.82 -20.46
N PRO A 104 38.35 -21.67 -21.32
CA PRO A 104 39.22 -22.74 -20.85
C PRO A 104 40.41 -22.09 -20.16
N THR A 105 40.52 -22.23 -18.84
CA THR A 105 41.79 -22.02 -18.16
C THR A 105 42.74 -23.11 -18.66
N THR A 106 43.53 -22.79 -19.67
CA THR A 106 44.68 -23.60 -20.04
C THR A 106 45.61 -23.62 -18.83
N SER A 107 45.64 -24.75 -18.14
CA SER A 107 46.69 -25.08 -17.18
C SER A 107 48.01 -25.14 -17.96
N ALA A 108 48.80 -24.07 -17.86
CA ALA A 108 50.20 -24.10 -18.25
C ALA A 108 50.96 -24.94 -17.21
N GLY A 109 51.09 -26.24 -17.50
CA GLY A 109 52.16 -27.06 -16.97
C GLY A 109 53.30 -27.04 -17.99
N ALA A 110 54.43 -26.45 -17.59
CA ALA A 110 55.80 -26.77 -18.00
C ALA A 110 56.76 -25.95 -17.12
#